data_AF-A0A523NMA6-F1
#
_entry.id   AF-A0A523NMA6-F1
#
_cell.length_a   1.000
_cell.length_b   1.000
_cell.length_c   1.000
_cell.angle_alpha   90.00
_cell.angle_beta   90.00
_cell.angle_gamma   90.00
#
_symmetry.space_group_name_H-M   'P 1'
#
loop_
_entity.id
_entity.type
_entity.pdbx_description
1 polymer ?
#
loop_
_entity_poly.entity_id
_entity_poly.type
_entity_poly.pdbx_seq_one_letter_code
_entity_poly.pdbx_strand_id
1 'polypeptide(L)' 'MEINQDLLEKVKTSNNEFRKLYDEHLTLKSRVEELNKMKFLTPEQEIEKKTIQKKKLQQKDRMNEIVGEYEASLH' A
#
# COMPACT_ATOMS: atom_id res chain seq x y z
N MET A 1 6.63 5.71 -10.15
CA MET A 1 6.82 6.67 -9.04
C MET A 1 7.11 5.90 -7.77
N GLU A 2 8.32 6.06 -7.26
CA GLU A 2 8.68 5.75 -5.89
C GLU A 2 8.22 6.95 -5.07
N ILE A 3 7.25 6.76 -4.18
CA ILE A 3 6.82 7.82 -3.27
C ILE A 3 8.04 8.15 -2.40
N ASN A 4 8.47 9.41 -2.41
CA ASN A 4 9.66 9.85 -1.69
C ASN A 4 9.47 9.58 -0.20
N GLN A 5 10.41 8.88 0.46
CA GLN A 5 10.27 8.49 1.87
C GLN A 5 10.05 9.70 2.80
N ASP A 6 10.72 10.82 2.52
CA ASP A 6 10.58 12.08 3.28
C ASP A 6 9.15 12.65 3.19
N LEU A 7 8.61 12.69 1.97
CA LEU A 7 7.25 13.15 1.71
C LEU A 7 6.22 12.20 2.33
N LEU A 8 6.49 10.90 2.26
CA LEU A 8 5.67 9.87 2.87
C LEU A 8 5.59 10.06 4.40
N GLU A 9 6.69 10.38 5.08
CA GLU A 9 6.67 10.66 6.53
C GLU A 9 5.89 11.94 6.87
N LYS A 10 6.03 13.00 6.07
CA LYS A 10 5.26 14.24 6.24
C LYS A 10 3.76 14.01 6.08
N VAL A 11 3.35 13.39 4.97
CA VAL A 11 1.96 13.05 4.69
C VAL A 11 1.40 12.10 5.74
N LYS A 12 2.18 11.12 6.19
CA LYS A 12 1.76 10.17 7.24
C LYS A 12 1.57 10.83 8.62
N THR A 13 2.30 11.92 8.88
CA THR A 13 2.17 12.72 10.12
C THR A 13 0.98 13.66 10.05
N SER A 14 0.76 14.32 8.90
CA SER A 14 -0.37 15.23 8.71
C SER A 14 -1.70 14.52 8.41
N ASN A 15 -1.68 13.37 7.74
CA ASN A 15 -2.86 12.68 7.23
C ASN A 15 -3.00 11.27 7.86
N ASN A 16 -3.99 11.15 8.74
CA ASN A 16 -4.29 9.90 9.43
C ASN A 16 -4.81 8.81 8.48
N GLU A 17 -5.47 9.20 7.39
CA GLU A 17 -5.98 8.28 6.37
C GLU A 17 -4.81 7.62 5.62
N PHE A 18 -3.81 8.41 5.23
CA PHE A 18 -2.59 7.90 4.63
C PHE A 18 -1.88 6.89 5.55
N ARG A 19 -1.79 7.21 6.84
CA ARG A 19 -1.19 6.31 7.84
C ARG A 19 -1.91 4.96 7.88
N LYS A 20 -3.24 4.94 7.88
CA LYS A 20 -4.03 3.71 7.85
C LYS A 20 -3.81 2.91 6.57
N LEU A 21 -3.85 3.59 5.42
CA LEU A 21 -3.59 2.94 4.12
C LEU A 21 -2.18 2.32 4.10
N TYR A 22 -1.19 3.00 4.67
CA TYR A 22 0.19 2.53 4.72
C TYR A 22 0.36 1.29 5.59
N ASP A 23 -0.29 1.28 6.75
CA ASP A 23 -0.30 0.14 7.66
C ASP A 23 -0.99 -1.08 7.03
N GLU A 24 -2.12 -0.85 6.37
CA GLU A 24 -2.84 -1.89 5.63
C GLU A 24 -1.99 -2.40 4.45
N HIS A 25 -1.27 -1.53 3.74
CA HIS A 25 -0.36 -1.93 2.68
C HIS A 25 0.81 -2.79 3.19
N LEU A 26 1.39 -2.47 4.35
CA LEU A 26 2.41 -3.30 5.00
C LEU A 26 1.86 -4.68 5.36
N THR A 27 0.68 -4.72 5.97
CA THR A 27 -0.01 -5.97 6.32
C THR A 27 -0.25 -6.85 5.09
N LEU A 28 -0.78 -6.25 4.02
CA LEU A 28 -0.99 -6.92 2.73
C LEU A 28 0.33 -7.38 2.09
N LYS A 29 1.41 -6.61 2.24
CA LYS A 29 2.74 -6.98 1.74
C LYS A 29 3.27 -8.22 2.48
N SER A 30 3.23 -8.23 3.81
CA SER A 30 3.63 -9.38 4.61
C SER A 30 2.83 -10.62 4.22
N ARG A 31 1.50 -10.49 4.07
CA ARG A 31 0.64 -11.59 3.65
C ARG A 31 1.03 -12.15 2.28
N VAL A 32 1.30 -11.29 1.31
CA VAL A 32 1.77 -11.72 -0.03
C VAL A 32 3.15 -12.37 0.02
N GLU A 33 4.04 -11.91 0.91
CA GLU A 33 5.34 -12.55 1.10
C GLU A 33 5.22 -13.94 1.73
N GLU A 34 4.35 -14.12 2.73
CA GLU A 34 4.04 -15.43 3.28
C GLU A 34 3.49 -16.37 2.19
N LEU A 35 2.53 -15.89 1.39
CA LEU A 35 1.99 -16.67 0.27
C LEU A 35 3.06 -16.96 -0.79
N ASN A 36 3.98 -16.04 -1.09
CA ASN A 36 5.07 -16.33 -2.02
C ASN A 36 6.11 -17.31 -1.47
N LYS A 37 6.29 -17.37 -0.15
CA LYS A 37 7.16 -18.36 0.50
C LYS A 37 6.58 -19.77 0.43
N MET A 38 5.25 -19.91 0.32
CA MET A 38 4.61 -21.20 0.12
C MET A 38 4.89 -21.71 -1.30
N LYS A 39 5.60 -22.84 -1.40
CA LYS A 39 5.90 -23.50 -2.70
C LYS A 39 4.64 -23.98 -3.44
N PHE A 40 3.57 -24.26 -2.71
CA PHE A 40 2.29 -24.69 -3.25
C PHE A 40 1.19 -23.86 -2.59
N LEU A 41 0.62 -22.96 -3.36
CA LEU A 41 -0.55 -22.19 -2.96
C LEU A 41 -1.79 -23.00 -3.33
N THR A 42 -2.75 -23.09 -2.42
CA THR A 42 -4.07 -23.62 -2.77
C THR A 42 -4.80 -22.65 -3.72
N PRO A 43 -5.80 -23.11 -4.49
CA PRO A 43 -6.60 -22.23 -5.35
C PRO A 43 -7.21 -21.04 -4.58
N GLU A 44 -7.63 -21.23 -3.34
CA GLU A 44 -8.07 -20.13 -2.47
C GLU A 44 -6.95 -19.12 -2.18
N GLN A 45 -5.74 -19.59 -1.92
CA GLN A 45 -4.59 -18.73 -1.67
C GLN A 45 -4.10 -18.00 -2.93
N GLU A 46 -4.23 -18.59 -4.12
CA GLU A 46 -3.97 -17.88 -5.38
C GLU A 46 -4.97 -16.74 -5.61
N ILE A 47 -6.24 -16.97 -5.29
CA ILE A 47 -7.29 -15.94 -5.35
C ILE A 47 -7.01 -14.85 -4.31
N GLU A 48 -6.65 -15.22 -3.09
CA GLU A 48 -6.27 -14.28 -2.03
C GLU A 48 -5.05 -13.45 -2.46
N LYS A 49 -4.00 -14.08 -3.00
CA LYS A 49 -2.80 -13.39 -3.54
C LYS A 49 -3.16 -12.38 -4.63
N LYS A 50 -4.01 -12.76 -5.60
CA LYS A 50 -4.48 -11.83 -6.66
C LYS A 50 -5.30 -10.68 -6.09
N THR A 51 -6.19 -10.98 -5.14
CA THR A 51 -7.01 -9.97 -4.46
C THR A 51 -6.13 -8.98 -3.71
N ILE A 52 -5.15 -9.47 -2.95
CA ILE A 52 -4.22 -8.63 -2.22
C ILE A 52 -3.36 -7.79 -3.18
N GLN A 53 -2.87 -8.36 -4.28
CA GLN A 53 -2.12 -7.59 -5.28
C GLN A 53 -2.96 -6.44 -5.87
N LYS A 54 -4.22 -6.70 -6.23
CA LYS A 54 -5.16 -5.66 -6.68
C LYS A 54 -5.35 -4.60 -5.60
N LYS A 55 -5.61 -5.01 -4.36
CA LYS A 55 -5.83 -4.10 -3.24
C LYS A 55 -4.60 -3.23 -2.97
N LYS A 56 -3.39 -3.80 -3.05
CA LYS A 56 -2.13 -3.05 -2.96
C LYS A 56 -1.98 -2.04 -4.09
N LEU A 57 -2.39 -2.39 -5.31
CA LEU A 57 -2.35 -1.46 -6.45
C LEU A 57 -3.27 -0.26 -6.17
N GLN A 58 -4.51 -0.52 -5.74
CA GLN A 58 -5.46 0.53 -5.39
C GLN A 58 -4.98 1.39 -4.23
N GLN A 59 -4.42 0.78 -3.19
CA GLN A 59 -3.85 1.53 -2.06
C GLN A 59 -2.66 2.39 -2.47
N LYS A 60 -1.80 1.88 -3.37
CA LYS A 60 -0.69 2.66 -3.91
C LYS A 60 -1.20 3.85 -4.73
N ASP A 61 -2.22 3.65 -5.56
CA ASP A 61 -2.88 4.74 -6.30
C ASP A 61 -3.43 5.79 -5.33
N ARG A 62 -4.19 5.36 -4.33
CA ARG A 62 -4.75 6.25 -3.30
C ARG A 62 -3.68 7.00 -2.53
N MET A 63 -2.56 6.35 -2.21
CA MET A 63 -1.42 7.00 -1.57
C MET A 63 -0.80 8.06 -2.48
N ASN A 64 -0.63 7.78 -3.77
CA ASN A 64 -0.12 8.78 -4.72
C ASN A 64 -1.08 9.97 -4.85
N GLU A 65 -2.40 9.73 -4.89
CA GLU A 65 -3.39 10.80 -4.91
C GLU A 65 -3.26 11.70 -3.68
N ILE A 66 -3.26 11.12 -2.47
CA ILE A 66 -3.13 11.89 -1.23
C ILE A 66 -1.81 12.66 -1.18
N VAL A 67 -0.72 12.04 -1.63
CA VAL A 67 0.60 12.68 -1.68
C VAL A 67 0.58 13.85 -2.67
N GLY A 68 0.00 13.67 -3.86
CA GLY A 68 -0.14 14.73 -4.85
C GLY A 68 -1.03 15.89 -4.37
N GLU A 69 -2.14 15.59 -3.70
CA GLU A 69 -3.00 16.60 -3.07
C GLU A 69 -2.27 17.36 -1.96
N TYR A 70 -1.45 16.66 -1.16
CA TYR A 70 -0.65 17.28 -0.10
C TYR A 70 0.45 18.17 -0.68
N GLU A 71 1.18 17.72 -1.71
CA GLU A 71 2.16 18.54 -2.42
C GLU A 71 1.52 19.78 -3.05
N ALA A 72 0.34 19.63 -3.66
CA ALA A 72 -0.41 20.75 -4.23
C ALA A 72 -0.93 21.72 -3.17
N SER A 73 -1.28 21.23 -1.97
CA SER A 73 -1.71 22.08 -0.85
C SER A 73 -0.55 22.82 -0.15
N LEU A 74 0.68 22.37 -0.38
CA LEU A 74 1.90 22.97 0.17
C LEU A 74 2.53 24.04 -0.73
N HIS A 75 2.05 24.18 -1.97
CA HIS A 75 2.51 25.15 -2.97
C HIS A 75 1.56 26.35 -3.06
#